data_AF-J2ENG3-F1
#
_entry.id   AF-J2ENG3-F1
#
_cell.length_a   1.000
_cell.length_b   1.000
_cell.length_c   1.000
_cell.angle_alpha   90.00
_cell.angle_beta   90.00
_cell.angle_gamma   90.00
#
_symmetry.space_group_name_H-M   'P 1'
#
loop_
_entity.id
_entity.type
_entity.pdbx_description
1 polymer ?
#
loop_
_entity_poly.entity_id
_entity_poly.type
_entity_poly.pdbx_seq_one_letter_code
_entity_poly.pdbx_strand_id
1 'polypeptide(L)'
;MSAARNDLQAVIATLGELHAVLERLRGEFVHGIKTPADYERATSLLDELTDGRELSKTEEKILVELEEEMLAYQRDSEQFRESNAALEASCTPVQLIKDLMETLGLTGSDLPEIGDKTAVSKVLSGDRPISHKMAYALAERFAMEPSAFLSAGPAKSAPVETVHLPVRKASTYYRYRSDPITAQSVKETGAGEYKVVASKGRGKTAKEPDKG
;
A
#
# COMPACT_ATOMS: atom_id res chain seq x y z
N MET A 1 10.83 -45.23 27.11
CA MET A 1 10.99 -44.39 25.89
C MET A 1 9.67 -43.83 25.34
N SER A 2 8.49 -44.23 25.84
CA SER A 2 7.18 -43.76 25.35
C SER A 2 6.77 -42.37 25.89
N ALA A 3 6.94 -42.12 27.20
CA ALA A 3 6.54 -40.86 27.84
C ALA A 3 7.22 -39.62 27.23
N ALA A 4 8.55 -39.62 27.12
CA ALA A 4 9.30 -38.50 26.54
C ALA A 4 8.93 -38.18 25.07
N ARG A 5 8.45 -39.17 24.31
CA ARG A 5 7.96 -38.97 22.94
C ARG A 5 6.58 -38.33 22.93
N ASN A 6 5.73 -38.69 23.89
CA ASN A 6 4.41 -38.08 24.06
C ASN A 6 4.53 -36.63 24.53
N ASP A 7 5.48 -36.33 25.43
CA ASP A 7 5.76 -34.98 25.92
C ASP A 7 6.25 -34.07 24.78
N LEU A 8 7.16 -34.56 23.92
CA LEU A 8 7.60 -33.82 22.73
C LEU A 8 6.44 -33.54 21.76
N GLN A 9 5.55 -34.52 21.54
CA GLN A 9 4.39 -34.33 20.67
C GLN A 9 3.39 -33.31 21.23
N ALA A 10 3.19 -33.29 22.55
CA ALA A 10 2.38 -32.27 23.20
C ALA A 10 2.97 -30.87 22.99
N VAL A 11 4.29 -30.70 23.15
CA VAL A 11 4.95 -29.41 22.90
C VAL A 11 4.79 -28.96 21.45
N ILE A 12 5.00 -29.85 20.47
CA ILE A 12 4.82 -29.55 19.05
C ILE A 12 3.38 -29.11 18.77
N ALA A 13 2.38 -29.81 19.33
CA ALA A 13 0.98 -29.45 19.17
C ALA A 13 0.67 -28.06 19.74
N THR A 14 1.10 -27.78 20.97
CA THR A 14 0.89 -26.47 21.61
C THR A 14 1.58 -25.32 20.87
N LEU A 15 2.76 -25.56 20.30
CA LEU A 15 3.46 -24.56 19.48
C LEU A 15 2.71 -24.31 18.17
N GLY A 16 2.14 -25.35 17.56
CA GLY A 16 1.29 -25.22 16.38
C GLY A 16 0.01 -24.41 16.66
N GLU A 17 -0.63 -24.65 17.79
CA GLU A 17 -1.80 -23.88 18.23
C GLU A 17 -1.46 -22.41 18.46
N LEU A 18 -0.35 -22.13 19.14
CA LEU A 18 0.14 -20.77 19.36
C LEU A 18 0.41 -20.06 18.02
N HIS A 19 1.07 -20.74 17.09
CA HIS A 19 1.34 -20.17 15.77
C HIS A 19 0.03 -19.85 15.02
N ALA A 20 -0.96 -20.73 15.05
CA ALA A 20 -2.26 -20.47 14.42
C ALA A 20 -2.99 -19.26 15.03
N VAL A 21 -2.91 -19.08 16.36
CA VAL A 21 -3.46 -17.90 17.03
C VAL A 21 -2.73 -16.63 16.60
N LEU A 22 -1.40 -16.67 16.51
CA LEU A 22 -0.61 -15.53 16.04
C LEU A 22 -0.94 -15.14 14.60
N GLU A 23 -1.09 -16.12 13.70
CA GLU A 23 -1.49 -15.88 12.31
C GLU A 23 -2.89 -15.26 12.22
N ARG A 24 -3.85 -15.73 13.05
CA ARG A 24 -5.19 -15.15 13.12
C ARG A 24 -5.15 -13.70 13.60
N LEU A 25 -4.38 -13.42 14.65
CA LEU A 25 -4.21 -12.07 15.17
C LEU A 25 -3.52 -11.17 14.13
N ARG A 26 -2.49 -11.65 13.42
CA ARG A 26 -1.91 -10.90 12.29
C ARG A 26 -2.98 -10.56 11.24
N GLY A 27 -3.84 -11.53 10.91
CA GLY A 27 -4.99 -11.30 10.03
C GLY A 27 -5.92 -10.18 10.51
N GLU A 28 -6.17 -10.06 11.80
CA GLU A 28 -7.09 -9.05 12.35
C GLU A 28 -6.45 -7.66 12.49
N PHE A 29 -5.16 -7.59 12.78
CA PHE A 29 -4.45 -6.34 13.03
C PHE A 29 -3.77 -5.74 11.79
N VAL A 30 -3.38 -6.58 10.83
CA VAL A 30 -2.71 -6.16 9.60
C VAL A 30 -3.69 -6.11 8.44
N HIS A 31 -4.56 -7.12 8.31
CA HIS A 31 -5.49 -7.20 7.18
C HIS A 31 -6.84 -6.60 7.57
N GLY A 32 -7.45 -5.81 6.68
CA GLY A 32 -8.80 -5.31 6.90
C GLY A 32 -8.88 -3.97 7.63
N ILE A 33 -7.95 -3.06 7.32
CA ILE A 33 -8.08 -1.64 7.66
C ILE A 33 -9.29 -1.07 6.89
N LYS A 34 -10.43 -0.93 7.57
CA LYS A 34 -11.70 -0.52 6.93
C LYS A 34 -12.29 0.73 7.54
N THR A 35 -11.91 1.04 8.78
CA THR A 35 -12.41 2.19 9.51
C THR A 35 -11.25 3.12 9.87
N PRO A 36 -11.53 4.40 10.13
CA PRO A 36 -10.50 5.31 10.63
C PRO A 36 -9.83 4.82 11.91
N ALA A 37 -10.58 4.15 12.80
CA ALA A 37 -10.02 3.57 14.01
C ALA A 37 -9.05 2.40 13.73
N ASP A 38 -9.25 1.65 12.65
CA ASP A 38 -8.31 0.60 12.23
C ASP A 38 -7.05 1.24 11.66
N TYR A 39 -7.21 2.30 10.89
CA TYR A 39 -6.11 3.04 10.30
C TYR A 39 -5.21 3.68 11.36
N GLU A 40 -5.77 4.30 12.40
CA GLU A 40 -4.98 4.83 13.53
C GLU A 40 -4.21 3.74 14.29
N ARG A 41 -4.80 2.56 14.46
CA ARG A 41 -4.08 1.41 15.05
C ARG A 41 -2.96 0.93 14.16
N ALA A 42 -3.19 0.87 12.84
CA ALA A 42 -2.17 0.52 11.86
C ALA A 42 -1.03 1.54 11.85
N THR A 43 -1.33 2.84 11.94
CA THR A 43 -0.32 3.89 12.11
C THR A 43 0.52 3.69 13.37
N SER A 44 -0.13 3.39 14.51
CA SER A 44 0.61 3.12 15.76
C SER A 44 1.54 1.91 15.64
N LEU A 45 1.13 0.87 14.90
CA LEU A 45 1.96 -0.30 14.64
C LEU A 45 3.10 0.02 13.65
N LEU A 46 2.84 0.84 12.64
CA LEU A 46 3.84 1.30 11.69
C LEU A 46 4.96 2.06 12.42
N ASP A 47 4.60 2.95 13.35
CA ASP A 47 5.57 3.70 14.16
C ASP A 47 6.47 2.76 14.99
N GLU A 48 5.90 1.74 15.63
CA GLU A 48 6.65 0.73 16.40
C GLU A 48 7.57 -0.12 15.53
N LEU A 49 7.15 -0.43 14.29
CA LEU A 49 7.95 -1.21 13.33
C LEU A 49 9.00 -0.36 12.60
N THR A 50 8.93 0.97 12.69
CA THR A 50 9.85 1.89 12.02
C THR A 50 10.63 2.77 13.01
N ASP A 51 10.68 2.36 14.28
CA ASP A 51 11.38 3.04 15.38
C ASP A 51 12.92 3.07 15.25
N GLY A 52 13.47 2.42 14.22
CA GLY A 52 14.89 2.36 13.91
C GLY A 52 15.63 1.14 14.49
N ARG A 53 14.93 0.20 15.14
CA ARG A 53 15.52 -1.08 15.57
C ARG A 53 15.63 -2.07 14.41
N GLU A 54 16.47 -3.09 14.59
CA GLU A 54 16.55 -4.20 13.64
C GLU A 54 15.27 -5.06 13.75
N LEU A 55 14.64 -5.29 12.60
CA LEU A 55 13.44 -6.11 12.50
C LEU A 55 13.82 -7.57 12.30
N SER A 56 13.06 -8.46 12.93
CA SER A 56 13.08 -9.87 12.57
C SER A 56 12.41 -10.08 11.20
N LYS A 57 12.72 -11.19 10.53
CA LYS A 57 12.08 -11.56 9.24
C LYS A 57 10.56 -11.60 9.28
N THR A 58 9.98 -11.85 10.46
CA THR A 58 8.52 -11.89 10.62
C THR A 58 7.98 -10.46 10.70
N GLU A 59 8.67 -9.57 11.40
CA GLU A 59 8.30 -8.15 11.50
C GLU A 59 8.49 -7.43 10.17
N GLU A 60 9.56 -7.71 9.42
CA GLU A 60 9.74 -7.21 8.04
C GLU A 60 8.54 -7.60 7.16
N LYS A 61 8.11 -8.86 7.24
CA LYS A 61 6.94 -9.33 6.49
C LYS A 61 5.66 -8.61 6.93
N ILE A 62 5.45 -8.43 8.24
CA ILE A 62 4.31 -7.69 8.78
C ILE A 62 4.31 -6.25 8.29
N LEU A 63 5.46 -5.57 8.29
CA LEU A 63 5.60 -4.20 7.84
C LEU A 63 5.16 -4.04 6.39
N VAL A 64 5.63 -4.92 5.50
CA VAL A 64 5.23 -4.90 4.08
C VAL A 64 3.73 -5.12 3.91
N GLU A 65 3.16 -6.14 4.57
CA GLU A 65 1.71 -6.42 4.52
C GLU A 65 0.89 -5.22 5.05
N LEU A 66 1.36 -4.58 6.13
CA LEU A 66 0.71 -3.43 6.75
C LEU A 66 0.70 -2.21 5.84
N GLU A 67 1.84 -1.89 5.22
CA GLU A 67 1.97 -0.78 4.28
C GLU A 67 1.03 -0.95 3.08
N GLU A 68 0.94 -2.16 2.53
CA GLU A 68 0.02 -2.46 1.41
C GLU A 68 -1.44 -2.22 1.80
N GLU A 69 -1.88 -2.71 2.96
CA GLU A 69 -3.25 -2.54 3.44
C GLU A 69 -3.56 -1.07 3.79
N MET A 70 -2.60 -0.34 4.37
CA MET A 70 -2.73 1.09 4.67
C MET A 70 -2.88 1.91 3.38
N LEU A 71 -2.06 1.62 2.36
CA LEU A 71 -2.15 2.28 1.05
C LEU A 71 -3.48 1.98 0.36
N ALA A 72 -3.97 0.73 0.43
CA ALA A 72 -5.28 0.37 -0.09
C ALA A 72 -6.40 1.18 0.58
N TYR A 73 -6.37 1.30 1.91
CA TYR A 73 -7.33 2.12 2.64
C TYR A 73 -7.25 3.61 2.27
N GLN A 74 -6.05 4.19 2.19
CA GLN A 74 -5.87 5.59 1.79
C GLN A 74 -6.39 5.85 0.38
N ARG A 75 -6.20 4.92 -0.56
CA ARG A 75 -6.69 5.04 -1.93
C ARG A 75 -8.22 5.04 -2.00
N ASP A 76 -8.86 4.11 -1.28
CA ASP A 76 -10.27 3.79 -1.46
C ASP A 76 -11.20 4.49 -0.45
N SER A 77 -10.66 5.09 0.62
CA SER A 77 -11.43 5.75 1.68
C SER A 77 -11.90 7.16 1.29
N GLU A 78 -13.15 7.46 1.62
CA GLU A 78 -13.75 8.79 1.47
C GLU A 78 -12.98 9.89 2.22
N GLN A 79 -12.30 9.55 3.32
CA GLN A 79 -11.50 10.49 4.11
C GLN A 79 -10.35 11.11 3.31
N PHE A 80 -9.78 10.36 2.37
CA PHE A 80 -8.62 10.78 1.58
C PHE A 80 -9.00 11.20 0.16
N ARG A 81 -10.26 11.05 -0.23
CA ARG A 81 -10.72 11.25 -1.61
C ARG A 81 -10.37 12.63 -2.18
N GLU A 82 -10.58 13.70 -1.41
CA GLU A 82 -10.27 15.07 -1.86
C GLU A 82 -8.76 15.28 -2.00
N SER A 83 -7.97 14.80 -1.05
CA SER A 83 -6.51 14.86 -1.09
C SER A 83 -5.94 14.05 -2.26
N ASN A 84 -6.47 12.84 -2.49
CA ASN A 84 -6.06 11.98 -3.60
C ASN A 84 -6.40 12.65 -4.94
N ALA A 85 -7.60 13.21 -5.08
CA ALA A 85 -7.99 13.95 -6.28
C ALA A 85 -7.09 15.18 -6.53
N ALA A 86 -6.73 15.91 -5.47
CA ALA A 86 -5.80 17.03 -5.58
C ALA A 86 -4.39 16.58 -5.98
N LEU A 87 -3.91 15.47 -5.43
CA LEU A 87 -2.61 14.90 -5.77
C LEU A 87 -2.59 14.43 -7.23
N GLU A 88 -3.59 13.66 -7.66
CA GLU A 88 -3.73 13.21 -9.05
C GLU A 88 -3.80 14.39 -10.03
N ALA A 89 -4.53 15.45 -9.68
CA ALA A 89 -4.60 16.66 -10.48
C ALA A 89 -3.26 17.40 -10.57
N SER A 90 -2.40 17.27 -9.55
CA SER A 90 -1.05 17.86 -9.55
C SER A 90 -0.03 17.00 -10.31
N CYS A 91 -0.22 15.67 -10.37
CA CYS A 91 0.65 14.72 -11.06
C CYS A 91 0.51 14.78 -12.59
N THR A 92 0.73 15.95 -13.17
CA THR A 92 0.73 16.15 -14.61
C THR A 92 2.15 16.06 -15.19
N PRO A 93 2.31 15.64 -16.46
CA PRO A 93 3.59 15.72 -17.16
C PRO A 93 4.24 17.10 -17.14
N VAL A 94 3.42 18.15 -17.15
CA VAL A 94 3.90 19.53 -17.09
C VAL A 94 4.45 19.85 -15.70
N GLN A 95 3.76 19.40 -14.64
CA GLN A 95 4.25 19.56 -13.28
C GLN A 95 5.56 18.79 -13.06
N LEU A 96 5.65 17.55 -13.57
CA LEU A 96 6.88 16.77 -13.53
C LEU A 96 8.07 17.53 -14.16
N ILE A 97 7.87 18.17 -15.31
CA ILE A 97 8.93 18.97 -15.94
C ILE A 97 9.31 20.16 -15.04
N LYS A 98 8.35 20.84 -14.40
CA LYS A 98 8.63 21.95 -13.46
C LYS A 98 9.43 21.46 -12.26
N ASP A 99 9.07 20.32 -11.68
CA ASP A 99 9.74 19.74 -10.52
C ASP A 99 11.19 19.33 -10.87
N LEU A 100 11.40 18.76 -12.07
CA LEU A 100 12.74 18.45 -12.59
C LEU A 100 13.56 19.73 -12.80
N MET A 101 12.94 20.78 -13.35
CA MET A 101 13.60 22.07 -13.52
C MET A 101 14.02 22.68 -12.19
N GLU A 102 13.15 22.64 -11.18
CA GLU A 102 13.45 23.13 -9.84
C GLU A 102 14.56 22.31 -9.17
N THR A 103 14.42 20.99 -9.15
CA THR A 103 15.36 20.07 -8.49
C THR A 103 16.76 20.13 -9.11
N LEU A 104 16.85 20.31 -10.43
CA LEU A 104 18.11 20.33 -11.16
C LEU A 104 18.61 21.74 -11.50
N GLY A 105 17.89 22.79 -11.10
CA GLY A 105 18.23 24.19 -11.39
C GLY A 105 18.22 24.55 -12.87
N LEU A 106 17.36 23.90 -13.67
CA LEU A 106 17.26 24.12 -15.11
C LEU A 106 16.34 25.29 -15.44
N THR A 107 16.71 26.08 -16.45
CA THR A 107 15.85 27.13 -17.00
C THR A 107 15.14 26.65 -18.27
N GLY A 108 14.17 27.44 -18.74
CA GLY A 108 13.48 27.12 -19.99
C GLY A 108 14.36 27.13 -21.25
N SER A 109 15.61 27.58 -21.15
CA SER A 109 16.59 27.48 -22.24
C SER A 109 17.35 26.15 -22.22
N ASP A 110 17.28 25.43 -21.10
CA ASP A 110 18.08 24.22 -20.85
C ASP A 110 17.31 22.94 -21.16
N LEU A 111 16.21 23.03 -21.92
CA LEU A 111 15.36 21.90 -22.35
C LEU A 111 15.24 21.82 -23.89
N PRO A 112 16.35 21.54 -24.61
CA PRO A 112 16.36 21.44 -26.07
C PRO A 112 15.46 20.31 -26.61
N GLU A 113 15.09 19.34 -25.77
CA GLU A 113 14.19 18.23 -26.09
C GLU A 113 12.78 18.70 -26.45
N ILE A 114 12.36 19.83 -25.88
CA ILE A 114 11.06 20.46 -26.12
C ILE A 114 11.17 21.50 -27.26
N GLY A 115 12.28 22.24 -27.30
CA GLY A 115 12.59 23.22 -28.35
C GLY A 115 13.24 24.49 -27.81
N ASP A 116 12.96 25.62 -28.46
CA ASP A 116 13.41 26.93 -28.00
C ASP A 116 12.67 27.40 -26.73
N LYS A 117 13.17 28.47 -26.10
CA LYS A 117 12.57 29.04 -24.87
C LYS A 117 11.07 29.33 -25.02
N THR A 118 10.63 29.73 -26.22
CA THR A 118 9.22 30.01 -26.52
C THR A 118 8.38 28.73 -26.52
N ALA A 119 8.88 27.67 -27.15
CA ALA A 119 8.25 26.35 -27.16
C ALA A 119 8.17 25.76 -25.76
N VAL A 120 9.24 25.87 -24.97
CA VAL A 120 9.27 25.43 -23.57
C VAL A 120 8.22 26.18 -22.74
N SER A 121 8.17 27.51 -22.85
CA SER A 121 7.16 28.31 -22.15
C SER A 121 5.74 27.87 -22.48
N LYS A 122 5.42 27.64 -23.76
CA LYS A 122 4.08 27.18 -24.18
C LYS A 122 3.72 25.81 -23.63
N VAL A 123 4.70 24.89 -23.52
CA VAL A 123 4.48 23.57 -22.90
C VAL A 123 4.25 23.72 -21.39
N LEU A 124 5.06 24.52 -20.70
CA LEU A 124 4.94 24.73 -19.25
C LEU A 124 3.65 25.46 -18.83
N SER A 125 3.10 26.28 -19.72
CA SER A 125 1.81 26.94 -19.56
C SER A 125 0.62 26.06 -19.96
N GLY A 126 0.85 24.92 -20.62
CA GLY A 126 -0.21 24.03 -21.12
C GLY A 126 -0.81 24.43 -22.47
N ASP A 127 -0.39 25.56 -23.06
CA ASP A 127 -0.82 26.02 -24.38
C ASP A 127 -0.37 25.09 -25.52
N ARG A 128 0.64 24.25 -25.26
CA ARG A 128 1.15 23.26 -26.20
C ARG A 128 1.27 21.88 -25.54
N PRO A 129 0.69 20.82 -26.13
CA PRO A 129 0.84 19.47 -25.60
C PRO A 129 2.25 18.93 -25.82
N ILE A 130 2.69 18.05 -24.92
CA ILE A 130 3.93 17.29 -25.06
C ILE A 130 3.71 16.22 -26.12
N SER A 131 4.50 16.27 -27.20
CA SER A 131 4.46 15.24 -28.24
C SER A 131 5.21 13.98 -27.81
N HIS A 132 4.89 12.83 -28.41
CA HIS A 132 5.66 11.59 -28.18
C HIS A 132 7.16 11.78 -28.38
N LYS A 133 7.58 12.50 -29.43
CA LYS A 133 8.99 12.77 -29.69
C LYS A 133 9.67 13.51 -28.52
N MET A 134 8.98 14.50 -27.93
CA MET A 134 9.48 15.22 -26.76
C MET A 134 9.54 14.32 -25.53
N ALA A 135 8.48 13.54 -25.29
CA ALA A 135 8.41 12.62 -24.16
C ALA A 135 9.57 11.61 -24.19
N TYR A 136 9.88 11.02 -25.34
CA TYR A 136 11.02 10.11 -25.49
C TYR A 136 12.36 10.81 -25.25
N ALA A 137 12.56 12.01 -25.79
CA ALA A 137 13.81 12.75 -25.60
C ALA A 137 14.02 13.18 -24.12
N LEU A 138 12.95 13.61 -23.44
CA LEU A 138 12.98 13.93 -22.01
C LEU A 138 13.27 12.68 -21.17
N ALA A 139 12.60 11.57 -21.46
CA ALA A 139 12.81 10.28 -20.82
C ALA A 139 14.26 9.80 -20.94
N GLU A 140 14.85 9.91 -22.13
CA GLU A 140 16.25 9.56 -22.36
C GLU A 140 17.21 10.42 -21.52
N ARG A 141 16.98 11.74 -21.47
CA ARG A 141 17.82 12.66 -20.68
C ARG A 141 17.72 12.43 -19.18
N PHE A 142 16.51 12.22 -18.66
CA PHE A 142 16.27 12.08 -17.22
C PHE A 142 16.32 10.63 -16.73
N ALA A 143 16.62 9.67 -17.62
CA ALA A 143 16.61 8.23 -17.33
C ALA A 143 15.28 7.76 -16.72
N MET A 144 14.17 8.22 -17.31
CA MET A 144 12.79 7.92 -16.87
C MET A 144 12.02 7.17 -17.96
N GLU A 145 10.86 6.62 -17.61
CA GLU A 145 9.95 6.04 -18.58
C GLU A 145 9.23 7.12 -19.40
N PRO A 146 9.10 6.98 -20.75
CA PRO A 146 8.41 7.95 -21.60
C PRO A 146 6.96 8.22 -21.20
N SER A 147 6.28 7.24 -20.58
CA SER A 147 4.91 7.37 -20.10
C SER A 147 4.74 8.47 -19.05
N ALA A 148 5.78 8.80 -18.27
CA ALA A 148 5.74 9.85 -17.26
C ALA A 148 5.53 11.25 -17.87
N PHE A 149 5.92 11.44 -19.13
CA PHE A 149 5.79 12.71 -19.86
C PHE A 149 4.57 12.76 -20.79
N LEU A 150 3.76 11.69 -20.83
CA LEU A 150 2.56 11.62 -21.64
C LEU A 150 1.34 11.90 -20.76
N SER A 151 0.43 12.75 -21.23
CA SER A 151 -0.83 12.97 -20.53
C SER A 151 -1.69 11.71 -20.71
N ALA A 152 -2.09 11.10 -19.60
CA ALA A 152 -3.13 10.08 -19.61
C ALA A 152 -4.43 10.74 -20.09
N GLY A 153 -4.72 10.67 -21.40
CA GLY A 153 -6.10 10.79 -21.86
C GLY A 153 -6.96 9.74 -21.14
N PRO A 154 -8.29 9.92 -21.02
CA PRO A 154 -9.13 9.02 -20.25
C PRO A 154 -8.92 7.59 -20.74
N ALA A 155 -8.25 6.79 -19.92
CA ALA A 155 -7.80 5.47 -20.28
C ALA A 155 -9.03 4.59 -20.50
N LYS A 156 -9.31 4.29 -21.77
CA LYS A 156 -10.16 3.16 -22.13
C LYS A 156 -9.44 1.91 -21.61
N SER A 157 -10.03 1.27 -20.62
CA SER A 157 -9.58 0.01 -20.02
C SER A 157 -9.19 -1.00 -21.11
N ALA A 158 -7.90 -1.30 -21.21
CA ALA A 158 -7.39 -2.48 -21.88
C ALA A 158 -6.52 -3.25 -20.86
N PRO A 159 -6.58 -4.59 -20.86
CA PRO A 159 -6.02 -5.40 -19.81
C PRO A 159 -4.49 -5.37 -19.89
N VAL A 160 -3.87 -5.34 -18.70
CA VAL A 160 -2.43 -5.49 -18.52
C VAL A 160 -1.99 -6.81 -19.17
N GLU A 161 -1.30 -6.72 -20.31
CA GLU A 161 -0.58 -7.83 -20.90
C GLU A 161 0.75 -7.94 -20.15
N THR A 162 0.82 -8.91 -19.25
CA THR A 162 1.99 -9.26 -18.46
C THR A 162 3.15 -9.63 -19.39
N VAL A 163 4.11 -8.72 -19.57
CA VAL A 163 5.38 -9.03 -20.22
C VAL A 163 6.18 -9.94 -19.29
N HIS A 164 6.17 -11.24 -19.59
CA HIS A 164 7.08 -12.21 -19.00
C HIS A 164 8.52 -11.94 -19.48
N LEU A 165 9.37 -11.45 -18.58
CA LEU A 165 10.82 -11.51 -18.76
C LEU A 165 11.30 -12.98 -18.63
N PRO A 166 12.19 -13.47 -19.50
CA PRO A 166 12.70 -14.84 -19.43
C PRO A 166 13.70 -14.97 -18.26
N VAL A 167 13.30 -15.70 -17.23
CA VAL A 167 14.16 -16.09 -16.10
C VAL A 167 15.26 -17.03 -16.59
N ARG A 168 16.52 -16.58 -16.51
CA ARG A 168 17.71 -17.44 -16.59
C ARG A 168 17.82 -18.27 -15.30
N LYS A 169 18.09 -19.56 -15.50
CA LYS A 169 18.07 -20.66 -14.53
C LYS A 169 19.01 -20.43 -13.34
N ALA A 170 18.51 -20.66 -12.12
CA ALA A 170 19.27 -21.38 -11.10
C ALA A 170 18.35 -21.97 -10.01
N SER A 171 18.72 -23.19 -9.64
CA SER A 171 18.57 -23.81 -8.31
C SER A 171 17.19 -24.31 -7.88
N THR A 172 17.02 -25.60 -8.15
CA THR A 172 16.14 -26.54 -7.47
C THR A 172 16.35 -26.51 -5.95
N TYR A 173 15.33 -26.22 -5.16
CA TYR A 173 14.99 -26.98 -3.93
C TYR A 173 13.57 -26.62 -3.47
N TYR A 174 12.89 -27.65 -2.95
CA TYR A 174 11.50 -27.72 -2.43
C TYR A 174 10.35 -27.78 -3.45
N ARG A 175 10.06 -29.01 -3.89
CA ARG A 175 8.70 -29.46 -4.19
C ARG A 175 7.99 -29.80 -2.88
N TYR A 176 6.94 -29.09 -2.51
CA TYR A 176 5.92 -29.61 -1.59
C TYR A 176 4.70 -30.02 -2.42
N ARG A 177 4.36 -31.30 -2.31
CA ARG A 177 3.31 -31.99 -3.04
C ARG A 177 2.03 -31.89 -2.21
N SER A 178 1.05 -31.15 -2.71
CA SER A 178 -0.31 -31.12 -2.16
C SER A 178 -1.14 -32.15 -2.93
N ASP A 179 -1.63 -33.19 -2.26
CA ASP A 179 -2.77 -33.99 -2.72
C ASP A 179 -3.94 -33.78 -1.72
N PRO A 180 -5.22 -33.76 -2.15
CA PRO A 180 -6.31 -33.11 -1.41
C PRO A 180 -7.27 -34.05 -0.66
N ILE A 181 -7.89 -33.48 0.39
CA ILE A 181 -9.25 -33.68 0.96
C ILE A 181 -9.61 -35.05 1.57
N THR A 182 -10.09 -35.02 2.82
CA THR A 182 -11.38 -35.65 3.16
C THR A 182 -12.09 -34.83 4.23
N ALA A 183 -13.28 -34.35 3.87
CA ALA A 183 -14.23 -33.71 4.76
C ALA A 183 -14.91 -34.73 5.67
N GLN A 184 -15.10 -34.40 6.95
CA GLN A 184 -16.16 -34.98 7.77
C GLN A 184 -16.92 -33.88 8.50
N SER A 185 -18.22 -33.90 8.24
CA SER A 185 -19.29 -33.11 8.83
C SER A 185 -19.57 -33.59 10.26
N VAL A 186 -19.69 -32.67 11.21
CA VAL A 186 -20.44 -32.90 12.46
C VAL A 186 -21.39 -31.73 12.69
N LYS A 187 -22.68 -32.05 12.74
CA LYS A 187 -23.77 -31.22 13.27
C LYS A 187 -23.81 -31.35 14.79
N GLU A 188 -24.19 -30.28 15.47
CA GLU A 188 -25.18 -30.19 16.59
C GLU A 188 -25.02 -28.80 17.25
N THR A 189 -25.94 -27.85 17.04
CA THR A 189 -27.14 -27.54 17.86
C THR A 189 -26.87 -27.23 19.34
N GLY A 190 -27.15 -26.00 19.75
CA GLY A 190 -27.27 -25.62 21.16
C GLY A 190 -27.52 -24.13 21.36
N ALA A 191 -28.77 -23.78 21.64
CA ALA A 191 -29.24 -22.43 21.90
C ALA A 191 -28.71 -21.86 23.23
N GLY A 192 -28.59 -20.52 23.30
CA GLY A 192 -28.30 -19.77 24.51
C GLY A 192 -28.35 -18.27 24.27
N GLU A 193 -29.55 -17.69 24.42
CA GLU A 193 -29.79 -16.24 24.50
C GLU A 193 -29.30 -15.64 25.83
N TYR A 194 -29.46 -14.31 25.96
CA TYR A 194 -29.26 -13.37 27.09
C TYR A 194 -27.81 -12.90 27.35
N LYS A 195 -27.50 -11.59 27.50
CA LYS A 195 -28.34 -10.42 27.79
C LYS A 195 -27.60 -9.11 27.42
N VAL A 196 -28.35 -8.17 26.85
CA VAL A 196 -28.02 -6.75 26.70
C VAL A 196 -27.94 -6.09 28.08
N VAL A 197 -26.88 -5.30 28.32
CA VAL A 197 -26.89 -4.25 29.34
C VAL A 197 -26.52 -2.94 28.67
N ALA A 198 -27.53 -2.08 28.50
CA ALA A 198 -27.36 -0.67 28.21
C ALA A 198 -27.12 0.08 29.52
N SER A 199 -26.11 0.96 29.54
CA SER A 199 -26.00 2.04 30.52
C SER A 199 -25.80 3.35 29.77
N LYS A 200 -26.74 4.26 30.00
CA LYS A 200 -26.98 5.53 29.34
C LYS A 200 -26.30 6.66 30.14
N GLY A 201 -25.44 7.42 29.47
CA GLY A 201 -25.33 8.88 29.46
C GLY A 201 -25.24 9.71 30.77
N ARG A 202 -24.21 10.56 30.82
CA ARG A 202 -24.20 11.98 31.26
C ARG A 202 -22.79 12.53 30.97
N GLY A 203 -22.53 13.72 30.46
CA GLY A 203 -23.28 14.92 30.12
C GLY A 203 -22.25 16.04 29.87
N LYS A 204 -22.54 16.90 28.89
CA LYS A 204 -21.74 18.03 28.39
C LYS A 204 -21.34 19.05 29.48
N THR A 205 -20.20 19.71 29.28
CA THR A 205 -20.07 21.17 29.45
C THR A 205 -19.07 21.74 28.44
N ALA A 206 -19.50 22.79 27.75
CA ALA A 206 -18.76 23.62 26.81
C ALA A 206 -18.67 25.06 27.35
N LYS A 207 -17.88 25.90 26.64
CA LYS A 207 -17.65 27.37 26.74
C LYS A 207 -16.51 27.81 27.67
N GLU A 208 -15.66 28.80 27.35
CA GLU A 208 -15.32 29.63 26.16
C GLU A 208 -14.06 30.46 26.55
N PRO A 209 -13.47 31.32 25.68
CA PRO A 209 -12.07 31.77 25.78
C PRO A 209 -11.90 33.10 26.54
N ASP A 210 -10.65 33.43 26.87
CA ASP A 210 -10.27 34.79 27.28
C ASP A 210 -9.17 35.36 26.37
N LYS A 211 -9.41 36.59 25.93
CA LYS A 211 -8.48 37.46 25.20
C LYS A 211 -8.09 38.57 26.17
N GLY A 212 -6.80 38.67 26.45
CA GLY A 212 -6.16 39.82 27.10
C GLY A 212 -4.76 39.98 26.54
#